data_AF-I1M158-F1
#
_entry.id   AF-I1M158-F1
#
_cell.length_a   1.000
_cell.length_b   1.000
_cell.length_c   1.000
_cell.angle_alpha   90.00
_cell.angle_beta   90.00
_cell.angle_gamma   90.00
#
_symmetry.space_group_name_H-M   'P 1'
#
loop_
_entity.id
_entity.type
_entity.pdbx_description
1 polymer ?
#
loop_
_entity_poly.entity_id
_entity_poly.type
_entity_poly.pdbx_seq_one_letter_code
_entity_poly.pdbx_strand_id
1 'polypeptide(L)'
;MAVMTRKRRRMMEEAAAAVTAILPEDLMIEILARVRVSNPLQLRCVCKRWKSLVLDPQFVKKHLHTSFSDITDLASKAMEDMNAFQLQLNYAPALAEPEEEEEEEEEEEEENEEEEEEEEGEEEEEEEARSMVNELAQLDNMLVVIRSLKGTLETIKVDVQAIKERVKCLQSFLQIYLKTATASSSSSHSM
;
A
#
# COMPACT_ATOMS: atom_id res chain seq x y z
N MET A 1 26.83 -22.90 -28.05
CA MET A 1 27.01 -21.48 -27.66
C MET A 1 27.46 -20.71 -28.89
N ALA A 2 26.64 -19.77 -29.39
CA ALA A 2 27.06 -18.93 -30.52
C ALA A 2 28.02 -17.85 -30.00
N VAL A 3 29.29 -17.92 -30.40
CA VAL A 3 30.28 -16.90 -30.07
C VAL A 3 29.97 -15.66 -30.90
N MET A 4 29.48 -14.59 -30.26
CA MET A 4 29.28 -13.31 -30.93
C MET A 4 30.64 -12.73 -31.33
N THR A 5 30.78 -12.39 -32.61
CA THR A 5 32.00 -11.78 -33.13
C THR A 5 32.13 -10.35 -32.60
N ARG A 6 33.37 -9.89 -32.32
CA ARG A 6 33.65 -8.51 -31.85
C ARG A 6 32.98 -7.44 -32.72
N LYS A 7 32.92 -7.68 -34.03
CA LYS A 7 32.25 -6.80 -35.00
C LYS A 7 30.74 -6.69 -34.74
N ARG A 8 30.06 -7.82 -34.51
CA ARG A 8 28.63 -7.84 -34.18
C ARG A 8 28.34 -7.15 -32.84
N ARG A 9 29.22 -7.33 -31.84
CA ARG A 9 29.12 -6.62 -30.55
C ARG A 9 29.23 -5.10 -30.73
N ARG A 10 30.23 -4.61 -31.48
CA ARG A 10 30.40 -3.17 -31.73
C ARG A 10 29.19 -2.56 -32.44
N MET A 11 28.67 -3.23 -33.47
CA MET A 11 27.47 -2.75 -34.19
C MET A 11 26.26 -2.66 -33.27
N MET A 12 26.08 -3.63 -32.36
CA MET A 12 24.97 -3.62 -31.42
C MET A 12 25.11 -2.52 -30.35
N GLU A 13 26.34 -2.24 -29.89
CA GLU A 13 26.63 -1.15 -28.97
C GLU A 13 26.45 0.22 -29.63
N GLU A 14 26.83 0.38 -30.91
CA GLU A 14 26.62 1.59 -31.71
C GLU A 14 25.13 1.83 -32.03
N ALA A 15 24.38 0.78 -32.38
CA ALA A 15 22.94 0.88 -32.58
C ALA A 15 22.19 1.22 -31.28
N ALA A 16 22.59 0.61 -30.15
CA ALA A 16 22.04 0.96 -28.85
C ALA A 16 22.39 2.40 -28.44
N ALA A 17 23.62 2.87 -28.73
CA ALA A 17 24.02 4.26 -28.54
C ALA A 17 23.18 5.22 -29.40
N ALA A 18 22.91 4.87 -30.66
CA ALA A 18 22.07 5.70 -31.54
C ALA A 18 20.62 5.79 -31.05
N VAL A 19 20.01 4.67 -30.63
CA VAL A 19 18.65 4.68 -30.07
C VAL A 19 18.60 5.48 -28.76
N THR A 20 19.63 5.36 -27.93
CA THR A 20 19.69 6.10 -26.66
C THR A 20 19.95 7.60 -26.87
N ALA A 21 20.71 8.01 -27.88
CA ALA A 21 20.90 9.43 -28.21
C ALA A 21 19.59 10.14 -28.64
N ILE A 22 18.56 9.37 -29.05
CA ILE A 22 17.27 9.93 -29.50
C ILE A 22 16.35 10.29 -28.33
N LEU A 23 16.51 9.65 -27.16
CA LEU A 23 15.60 9.82 -26.03
C LEU A 23 16.27 10.61 -24.89
N PRO A 24 15.81 11.84 -24.58
CA PRO A 24 16.28 12.66 -23.47
C PRO A 24 16.23 11.95 -22.11
N GLU A 25 17.07 12.38 -21.17
CA GLU A 25 17.17 11.78 -19.83
C GLU A 25 15.86 11.92 -19.05
N ASP A 26 15.21 13.09 -19.10
CA ASP A 26 13.92 13.34 -18.44
C ASP A 26 12.86 12.31 -18.88
N LEU A 27 12.78 12.05 -20.19
CA LEU A 27 11.84 11.06 -20.74
C LEU A 27 12.20 9.63 -20.34
N MET A 28 13.50 9.31 -20.25
CA MET A 28 13.94 8.02 -19.72
C MET A 28 13.52 7.87 -18.25
N ILE A 29 13.72 8.90 -17.43
CA ILE A 29 13.31 8.92 -16.02
C ILE A 29 11.80 8.68 -15.90
N GLU A 30 10.98 9.33 -16.73
CA GLU A 30 9.53 9.09 -16.76
C GLU A 30 9.18 7.64 -17.08
N ILE A 31 9.85 7.06 -18.08
CA ILE A 31 9.61 5.67 -18.48
C ILE A 31 9.98 4.74 -17.34
N LEU A 32 11.15 4.92 -16.73
CA LEU A 32 11.63 4.09 -15.63
C LEU A 32 10.71 4.22 -14.40
N ALA A 33 10.25 5.43 -14.08
CA ALA A 33 9.35 5.67 -12.95
C ALA A 33 7.98 4.98 -13.11
N ARG A 34 7.51 4.79 -14.35
CA ARG A 34 6.27 4.05 -14.66
C ARG A 34 6.45 2.53 -14.64
N VAL A 35 7.67 2.01 -14.62
CA VAL A 35 7.89 0.57 -14.54
C VAL A 35 7.55 0.11 -13.13
N ARG A 36 6.49 -0.70 -13.00
CA ARG A 36 6.11 -1.36 -11.75
C ARG A 36 7.10 -2.47 -11.37
N VAL A 37 8.27 -2.08 -10.90
CA VAL A 37 9.22 -2.97 -10.23
C VAL A 37 9.16 -2.71 -8.73
N SER A 38 9.03 -3.78 -7.94
CA SER A 38 9.08 -3.68 -6.48
C SER A 38 10.44 -3.21 -5.96
N ASN A 39 11.48 -3.32 -6.79
CA ASN A 39 12.81 -2.84 -6.48
C ASN A 39 13.39 -2.13 -7.72
N PRO A 40 13.55 -0.78 -7.70
CA PRO A 40 14.08 -0.02 -8.82
C PRO A 40 15.51 -0.44 -9.20
N LEU A 41 16.29 -1.02 -8.28
CA LEU A 41 17.65 -1.49 -8.56
C LEU A 41 17.69 -2.68 -9.53
N GLN A 42 16.58 -3.36 -9.76
CA GLN A 42 16.50 -4.40 -10.80
C GLN A 42 16.71 -3.81 -12.20
N LEU A 43 16.36 -2.55 -12.43
CA LEU A 43 16.54 -1.86 -13.72
C LEU A 43 18.03 -1.66 -14.08
N ARG A 44 18.94 -1.75 -13.10
CA ARG A 44 20.40 -1.66 -13.31
C ARG A 44 20.95 -2.77 -14.21
N CYS A 45 20.26 -3.91 -14.30
CA CYS A 45 20.72 -5.02 -15.13
C CYS A 45 20.46 -4.81 -16.63
N VAL A 46 19.67 -3.80 -17.00
CA VAL A 46 19.22 -3.61 -18.38
C VAL A 46 20.31 -2.99 -19.25
N CYS A 47 20.85 -1.82 -18.87
CA CYS A 47 21.97 -1.20 -19.57
C CYS A 47 22.77 -0.25 -18.66
N LYS A 48 23.95 0.18 -19.13
CA LYS A 48 24.81 1.14 -18.40
C LYS A 48 24.08 2.46 -18.08
N ARG A 49 23.27 2.95 -19.02
CA ARG A 49 22.53 4.21 -18.83
C ARG A 49 21.46 4.08 -17.75
N TRP A 50 20.66 3.00 -17.76
CA TRP A 50 19.67 2.74 -16.72
C TRP A 50 20.33 2.53 -15.36
N LYS A 51 21.49 1.88 -15.32
CA LYS A 51 22.27 1.74 -14.09
C LYS A 51 22.66 3.09 -13.47
N SER A 52 22.88 4.13 -14.29
CA SER A 52 23.14 5.50 -13.83
C SER A 52 21.83 6.20 -13.43
N LEU A 53 20.83 6.18 -14.32
CA LEU A 53 19.57 6.91 -14.13
C LEU A 53 18.78 6.45 -12.89
N VAL A 54 18.89 5.19 -12.48
CA VAL A 54 18.15 4.73 -11.28
C VAL A 54 18.74 5.24 -9.96
N LEU A 55 19.91 5.88 -10.01
CA LEU A 55 20.56 6.56 -8.88
C LEU A 55 20.56 8.08 -9.06
N ASP A 56 19.94 8.57 -10.14
CA ASP A 56 19.79 9.99 -10.39
C ASP A 56 18.82 10.61 -9.37
N PRO A 57 19.14 11.76 -8.74
CA PRO A 57 18.28 12.39 -7.74
C PRO A 57 16.86 12.65 -8.24
N GLN A 58 16.69 13.09 -9.49
CA GLN A 58 15.37 13.36 -10.06
C GLN A 58 14.55 12.07 -10.20
N PHE A 59 15.20 10.97 -10.63
CA PHE A 59 14.56 9.67 -10.67
C PHE A 59 14.16 9.19 -9.27
N VAL A 60 15.05 9.29 -8.29
CA VAL A 60 14.80 8.84 -6.92
C VAL A 60 13.64 9.61 -6.32
N LYS A 61 13.64 10.96 -6.41
CA LYS A 61 12.55 11.81 -5.93
C LYS A 61 11.20 11.45 -6.57
N LYS A 62 11.16 11.32 -7.90
CA LYS A 62 9.94 10.95 -8.64
C LYS A 62 9.45 9.55 -8.26
N HIS A 63 10.36 8.59 -8.12
CA HIS A 63 10.02 7.22 -7.75
C HIS A 63 9.51 7.12 -6.31
N LEU A 64 10.14 7.83 -5.36
CA LEU A 64 9.70 7.91 -3.97
C LEU A 64 8.31 8.52 -3.88
N HIS A 65 8.09 9.70 -4.48
CA HIS A 65 6.79 10.36 -4.48
C HIS A 65 5.67 9.45 -5.02
N THR A 66 5.92 8.79 -6.17
CA THR A 66 4.98 7.83 -6.75
C THR A 66 4.74 6.65 -5.79
N SER A 67 5.79 6.12 -5.17
CA SER A 67 5.70 4.99 -4.25
C SER A 67 4.94 5.35 -2.98
N PHE A 68 5.16 6.52 -2.40
CA PHE A 68 4.41 7.01 -1.24
C PHE A 68 2.94 7.16 -1.57
N SER A 69 2.60 7.75 -2.72
CA SER A 69 1.22 7.87 -3.18
C SER A 69 0.56 6.49 -3.32
N ASP A 70 1.24 5.52 -3.95
CA ASP A 70 0.74 4.16 -4.11
C ASP A 70 0.53 3.47 -2.76
N ILE A 71 1.44 3.66 -1.80
CA ILE A 71 1.32 3.06 -0.46
C ILE A 71 0.18 3.72 0.32
N THR A 72 0.03 5.04 0.25
CA THR A 72 -1.06 5.77 0.92
C THR A 72 -2.42 5.36 0.38
N ASP A 73 -2.59 5.21 -0.94
CA ASP A 73 -3.82 4.68 -1.56
C ASP A 73 -4.17 3.28 -1.03
N LEU A 74 -3.17 2.39 -0.98
CA LEU A 74 -3.32 1.05 -0.42
C LEU A 74 -3.70 1.09 1.07
N ALA A 75 -3.12 2.02 1.85
CA ALA A 75 -3.42 2.19 3.26
C ALA A 75 -4.84 2.70 3.49
N SER A 76 -5.29 3.72 2.75
CA SER A 76 -6.66 4.25 2.80
C SER A 76 -7.68 3.16 2.51
N LYS A 77 -7.48 2.40 1.43
CA LYS A 77 -8.32 1.26 1.10
C LYS A 77 -8.37 0.20 2.20
N ALA A 78 -7.22 -0.12 2.81
CA ALA A 78 -7.18 -1.07 3.92
C ALA A 78 -7.93 -0.56 5.17
N MET A 79 -7.88 0.75 5.45
CA MET A 79 -8.65 1.36 6.54
C MET A 79 -10.15 1.34 6.26
N GLU A 80 -10.58 1.62 5.03
CA GLU A 80 -11.98 1.49 4.61
C GLU A 80 -12.51 0.05 4.83
N ASP A 81 -11.75 -0.95 4.40
CA ASP A 81 -12.09 -2.37 4.61
C ASP A 81 -12.20 -2.71 6.12
N MET A 82 -11.33 -2.16 6.96
CA MET A 82 -11.39 -2.32 8.41
C MET A 82 -12.63 -1.65 9.03
N ASN A 83 -12.97 -0.43 8.60
CA ASN A 83 -14.16 0.27 9.07
C ASN A 83 -15.44 -0.46 8.65
N ALA A 84 -15.50 -0.96 7.41
CA ALA A 84 -16.58 -1.80 6.94
C ALA A 84 -16.73 -3.07 7.80
N PHE A 85 -15.61 -3.69 8.20
CA PHE A 85 -15.62 -4.83 9.12
C PHE A 85 -16.14 -4.46 10.52
N GLN A 86 -15.72 -3.31 11.08
CA GLN A 86 -16.24 -2.83 12.37
C GLN A 86 -17.74 -2.58 12.34
N LEU A 87 -18.26 -1.97 11.26
CA LEU A 87 -19.71 -1.79 11.07
C LEU A 87 -20.46 -3.13 11.01
N GLN A 88 -19.86 -4.16 10.39
CA GLN A 88 -20.45 -5.50 10.38
C GLN A 88 -20.49 -6.15 11.77
N LEU A 89 -19.48 -5.91 12.63
CA LEU A 89 -19.49 -6.38 14.02
C LEU A 89 -20.50 -5.61 14.89
N ASN A 90 -20.62 -4.30 14.66
CA ASN A 90 -21.52 -3.42 15.41
C ASN A 90 -22.96 -3.46 14.90
N TYR A 91 -23.26 -4.18 13.81
CA TYR A 91 -24.61 -4.40 13.35
C TYR A 91 -25.38 -5.32 14.32
N ALA A 92 -25.81 -4.73 15.43
CA ALA A 92 -27.00 -5.16 16.14
C ALA A 92 -28.20 -4.56 15.41
N PRO A 93 -29.24 -5.33 15.06
CA PRO A 93 -30.46 -4.74 14.52
C PRO A 93 -31.03 -3.78 15.57
N ALA A 94 -30.83 -2.49 15.35
CA ALA A 94 -31.18 -1.45 16.32
C ALA A 94 -32.70 -1.32 16.43
N LEU A 95 -33.21 -1.46 17.66
CA LEU A 95 -34.36 -0.65 18.08
C LEU A 95 -33.85 0.79 18.04
N ALA A 96 -34.46 1.60 17.17
CA ALA A 96 -34.02 2.95 16.86
C ALA A 96 -33.96 3.84 18.09
N GLU A 97 -32.85 4.55 18.27
CA GLU A 97 -32.79 5.81 19.03
C GLU A 97 -32.17 6.89 18.13
N PRO A 98 -32.63 8.15 18.23
CA PRO A 98 -32.43 9.16 17.20
C PRO A 98 -31.07 9.85 17.29
N GLU A 99 -30.69 10.32 16.11
CA GLU A 99 -29.50 11.06 15.72
C GLU A 99 -29.36 12.38 16.51
N GLU A 100 -28.15 12.67 17.01
CA GLU A 100 -27.78 14.01 17.45
C GLU A 100 -26.77 14.59 16.44
N GLU A 101 -27.10 15.79 15.98
CA GLU A 101 -26.55 16.52 14.85
C GLU A 101 -25.21 17.22 15.19
N GLU A 102 -24.34 17.20 14.18
CA GLU A 102 -23.50 18.28 13.63
C GLU A 102 -22.96 19.40 14.55
N GLU A 103 -21.63 19.53 14.58
CA GLU A 103 -20.95 20.83 14.65
C GLU A 103 -19.80 20.85 13.60
N GLU A 104 -19.91 21.78 12.64
CA GLU A 104 -18.89 22.13 11.64
C GLU A 104 -17.92 23.16 12.25
N GLU A 105 -16.61 22.93 12.13
CA GLU A 105 -15.58 23.94 12.41
C GLU A 105 -14.71 24.14 11.14
N GLU A 106 -14.87 25.30 10.50
CA GLU A 106 -13.99 25.87 9.48
C GLU A 106 -13.01 26.84 10.18
N GLU A 107 -11.68 26.70 10.08
CA GLU A 107 -10.74 27.83 10.28
C GLU A 107 -9.42 27.69 9.49
N GLU A 108 -9.30 28.61 8.52
CA GLU A 108 -8.20 29.43 7.96
C GLU A 108 -6.74 28.92 7.77
N GLU A 109 -6.24 29.12 6.54
CA GLU A 109 -4.87 28.91 6.05
C GLU A 109 -3.97 30.13 6.35
N GLU A 110 -2.80 29.92 6.96
CA GLU A 110 -1.73 30.93 7.05
C GLU A 110 -0.63 30.64 6.00
N GLU A 111 -0.44 31.59 5.08
CA GLU A 111 0.70 31.68 4.16
C GLU A 111 1.91 32.27 4.91
N ASN A 112 3.04 31.55 4.92
CA ASN A 112 4.35 32.12 5.27
C ASN A 112 5.27 32.04 4.06
N GLU A 113 5.64 33.22 3.55
CA GLU A 113 6.71 33.43 2.59
C GLU A 113 8.03 33.59 3.36
N GLU A 114 8.99 32.71 3.17
CA GLU A 114 10.39 32.93 3.56
C GLU A 114 11.27 32.87 2.30
N GLU A 115 11.86 34.02 1.97
CA GLU A 115 12.95 34.21 1.02
C GLU A 115 14.28 34.17 1.81
N GLU A 116 15.25 33.32 1.47
CA GLU A 116 16.67 33.56 1.76
C GLU A 116 17.57 32.99 0.64
N GLU A 117 18.65 33.73 0.34
CA GLU A 117 19.52 33.65 -0.82
C GLU A 117 20.77 32.75 -0.62
N GLU A 118 21.03 31.90 -1.62
CA GLU A 118 22.29 31.50 -2.26
C GLU A 118 23.63 31.44 -1.46
N GLU A 119 23.94 30.28 -0.87
CA GLU A 119 25.27 29.62 -0.98
C GLU A 119 25.12 28.25 -1.70
N GLU A 120 24.67 28.30 -2.97
CA GLU A 120 24.05 27.20 -3.74
C GLU A 120 24.91 25.95 -4.09
N GLY A 121 26.15 25.83 -3.59
CA GLY A 121 27.00 24.69 -3.96
C GLY A 121 26.97 23.53 -2.97
N GLU A 122 27.25 23.86 -1.70
CA GLU A 122 27.34 22.88 -0.62
C GLU A 122 26.00 22.74 0.12
N GLU A 123 25.19 23.81 0.14
CA GLU A 123 23.88 23.81 0.78
C GLU A 123 22.87 22.93 0.05
N GLU A 124 22.85 22.92 -1.29
CA GLU A 124 21.94 22.08 -2.09
C GLU A 124 22.15 20.58 -1.81
N GLU A 125 23.41 20.11 -1.83
CA GLU A 125 23.70 18.69 -1.55
C GLU A 125 23.34 18.30 -0.10
N GLU A 126 23.57 19.20 0.86
CA GLU A 126 23.15 18.99 2.25
C GLU A 126 21.63 18.96 2.41
N GLU A 127 20.91 19.84 1.72
CA GLU A 127 19.45 19.90 1.75
C GLU A 127 18.83 18.63 1.13
N GLU A 128 19.34 18.17 -0.01
CA GLU A 128 18.93 16.90 -0.63
C GLU A 128 19.15 15.72 0.32
N ALA A 129 20.31 15.67 1.00
CA ALA A 129 20.61 14.62 1.97
C ALA A 129 19.67 14.64 3.17
N ARG A 130 19.36 15.84 3.72
CA ARG A 130 18.40 16.02 4.83
C ARG A 130 16.99 15.60 4.40
N SER A 131 16.57 15.99 3.21
CA SER A 131 15.29 15.59 2.62
C SER A 131 15.18 14.06 2.51
N MET A 132 16.22 13.40 1.99
CA MET A 132 16.27 11.93 1.89
C MET A 132 16.23 11.23 3.27
N VAL A 133 16.85 11.81 4.31
CA VAL A 133 16.75 11.29 5.69
C VAL A 133 15.32 11.40 6.21
N ASN A 134 14.60 12.48 5.89
CA ASN A 134 13.20 12.63 6.25
C ASN A 134 12.31 11.58 5.54
N GLU A 135 12.54 11.33 4.26
CA GLU A 135 11.82 10.28 3.51
C GLU A 135 12.06 8.88 4.11
N LEU A 136 13.28 8.59 4.56
CA LEU A 136 13.58 7.33 5.26
C LEU A 136 12.81 7.22 6.59
N ALA A 137 12.76 8.30 7.37
CA ALA A 137 12.02 8.33 8.63
C ALA A 137 10.52 8.13 8.41
N GLN A 138 9.96 8.70 7.34
CA GLN A 138 8.57 8.46 6.96
C GLN A 138 8.32 6.97 6.66
N LEU A 139 9.18 6.31 5.89
CA LEU A 139 9.07 4.87 5.62
C LEU A 139 9.15 4.03 6.90
N ASP A 140 10.03 4.37 7.83
CA ASP A 140 10.14 3.68 9.12
C ASP A 140 8.86 3.82 9.95
N ASN A 141 8.26 5.01 9.99
CA ASN A 141 6.99 5.26 10.65
C ASN A 141 5.85 4.42 10.02
N MET A 142 5.78 4.39 8.69
CA MET A 142 4.81 3.56 7.96
C MET A 142 4.99 2.07 8.29
N LEU A 143 6.23 1.57 8.39
CA LEU A 143 6.50 0.19 8.78
C LEU A 143 6.03 -0.14 10.20
N VAL A 144 6.14 0.80 11.13
CA VAL A 144 5.60 0.64 12.50
C VAL A 144 4.08 0.50 12.47
N VAL A 145 3.38 1.36 11.73
CA VAL A 145 1.92 1.31 11.57
C VAL A 145 1.48 -0.02 10.94
N ILE A 146 2.11 -0.44 9.83
CA ILE A 146 1.81 -1.69 9.14
C ILE A 146 2.00 -2.90 10.07
N ARG A 147 3.07 -2.91 10.88
CA ARG A 147 3.32 -3.99 11.85
C ARG A 147 2.20 -4.07 12.89
N SER A 148 1.73 -2.93 13.39
CA SER A 148 0.64 -2.84 14.36
C SER A 148 -0.69 -3.35 13.76
N LEU A 149 -1.04 -2.87 12.56
CA LEU A 149 -2.24 -3.31 11.83
C LEU A 149 -2.24 -4.81 11.57
N LYS A 150 -1.09 -5.35 11.12
CA LYS A 150 -0.93 -6.78 10.91
C LYS A 150 -1.18 -7.60 12.19
N GLY A 151 -0.65 -7.13 13.33
CA GLY A 151 -0.89 -7.78 14.62
C GLY A 151 -2.37 -7.82 14.97
N THR A 152 -3.06 -6.69 14.81
CA THR A 152 -4.50 -6.56 15.06
C THR A 152 -5.32 -7.50 14.18
N LEU A 153 -4.99 -7.57 12.88
CA LEU A 153 -5.67 -8.45 11.92
C LEU A 153 -5.55 -9.94 12.29
N GLU A 154 -4.39 -10.39 12.75
CA GLU A 154 -4.21 -11.78 13.18
C GLU A 154 -5.03 -12.11 14.43
N THR A 155 -5.13 -11.19 15.39
CA THR A 155 -6.02 -11.36 16.56
C THR A 155 -7.47 -11.47 16.14
N ILE A 156 -7.96 -10.54 15.31
CA ILE A 156 -9.34 -10.55 14.79
C ILE A 156 -9.65 -11.86 14.08
N LYS A 157 -8.73 -12.36 13.26
CA LYS A 157 -8.88 -13.64 12.54
C LYS A 157 -9.05 -14.83 13.48
N VAL A 158 -8.30 -14.87 14.59
CA VAL A 158 -8.47 -15.90 15.63
C VAL A 158 -9.85 -15.80 16.26
N ASP A 159 -10.30 -14.59 16.62
CA ASP A 159 -11.59 -14.36 17.24
C ASP A 159 -12.76 -14.72 16.32
N VAL A 160 -12.72 -14.31 15.05
CA VAL A 160 -13.72 -14.65 14.02
C VAL A 160 -13.84 -16.17 13.88
N GLN A 161 -12.72 -16.90 13.91
CA GLN A 161 -12.74 -18.35 13.84
C GLN A 161 -13.37 -18.98 15.09
N ALA A 162 -13.10 -18.45 16.29
CA ALA A 162 -13.74 -18.90 17.52
C ALA A 162 -15.26 -18.64 17.51
N ILE A 163 -15.68 -17.47 17.04
CA ILE A 163 -17.10 -17.10 16.86
C ILE A 163 -17.79 -18.09 15.91
N LYS A 164 -17.16 -18.38 14.76
CA LYS A 164 -17.69 -19.34 13.77
C LYS A 164 -17.94 -20.71 14.38
N GLU A 165 -17.00 -21.25 15.16
CA GLU A 165 -17.19 -22.54 15.81
C GLU A 165 -18.30 -22.52 16.87
N ARG A 166 -18.42 -21.42 17.63
CA ARG A 166 -19.54 -21.24 18.58
C ARG A 166 -20.89 -21.22 17.86
N VAL A 167 -21.01 -20.48 16.76
CA VAL A 167 -22.25 -20.40 15.97
C VAL A 167 -22.64 -21.77 15.42
N LYS A 168 -21.70 -22.54 14.85
CA LYS A 168 -21.97 -23.92 14.38
C LYS A 168 -22.44 -24.85 15.51
N CYS A 169 -21.84 -24.73 16.69
CA CYS A 169 -22.24 -25.50 17.86
C CYS A 169 -23.68 -25.19 18.26
N LEU A 170 -24.03 -23.90 18.35
CA LEU A 170 -25.40 -23.45 18.65
C LEU A 170 -26.39 -23.91 17.58
N GLN A 171 -26.03 -23.81 16.30
CA GLN A 171 -26.86 -24.31 15.19
C GLN A 171 -27.15 -25.81 15.34
N SER A 172 -26.12 -26.60 15.63
CA SER A 172 -26.25 -28.05 15.85
C SER A 172 -27.13 -28.36 17.06
N PHE A 173 -26.92 -27.63 18.17
CA PHE A 173 -27.73 -27.75 19.37
C PHE A 173 -29.23 -27.48 19.09
N LEU A 174 -29.52 -26.38 18.39
CA LEU A 174 -30.89 -26.02 18.04
C LEU A 174 -31.55 -27.04 17.09
N GLN A 175 -30.80 -27.56 16.11
CA GLN A 175 -31.29 -28.62 15.23
C GLN A 175 -31.68 -29.89 16.01
N ILE A 176 -30.86 -30.30 16.98
CA ILE A 176 -31.17 -31.44 17.85
C ILE A 176 -32.42 -31.16 18.68
N TYR A 177 -32.51 -29.98 19.30
CA TYR A 177 -33.66 -29.57 20.10
C TYR A 177 -34.97 -29.59 19.30
N LEU A 178 -34.97 -29.05 18.08
CA LEU A 178 -36.15 -29.04 17.22
C LEU A 178 -36.57 -30.47 16.78
N LYS A 179 -35.60 -31.35 16.54
CA LYS A 179 -35.85 -32.75 16.18
C LYS A 179 -36.48 -33.53 17.34
N THR A 180 -36.07 -33.26 18.59
CA THR A 180 -36.65 -33.95 19.75
C THR A 180 -38.04 -33.43 20.09
N ALA A 181 -38.26 -32.11 20.00
CA ALA A 181 -39.57 -31.50 20.26
C ALA A 181 -40.67 -31.99 19.29
N THR A 182 -40.33 -32.16 18.01
CA THR A 182 -41.28 -32.64 17.00
C THR A 182 -41.64 -34.12 17.16
N ALA A 183 -40.66 -34.97 17.53
CA ALA A 183 -40.87 -36.41 17.74
C ALA A 183 -41.81 -36.71 18.92
N SER A 184 -41.74 -35.93 20.00
CA SER A 184 -42.64 -36.08 21.16
C SER A 184 -44.11 -35.82 20.80
N SER A 185 -44.40 -34.94 19.83
CA SER A 185 -45.79 -34.70 19.41
C SER A 185 -46.40 -35.90 18.69
N SER A 186 -45.64 -36.56 17.80
CA SER A 186 -46.14 -37.72 17.03
C SER A 186 -46.41 -38.95 17.90
N SER A 187 -45.66 -39.14 19.00
CA SER A 187 -45.89 -40.28 19.90
C SER A 187 -47.21 -40.19 20.67
N SER A 188 -47.78 -38.99 20.83
CA SER A 188 -49.00 -38.78 21.62
C SER A 188 -50.30 -39.11 20.87
N HIS A 189 -50.26 -39.31 19.55
CA HIS A 189 -51.44 -39.59 18.73
C HIS A 189 -51.67 -41.09 18.42
N SER A 190 -50.92 -42.00 19.05
CA SER A 190 -51.02 -43.45 18.81
C SER A 190 -51.50 -44.26 20.04
N MET A 191 -52.04 -43.61 21.07
CA MET A 191 -52.75 -44.31 22.16
C MET A 191 -54.25 -44.11 22.02
#